data_AF-A0A951B6G7-F1
#
_entry.id   AF-A0A951B6G7-F1
#
_cell.length_a   1.000
_cell.length_b   1.000
_cell.length_c   1.000
_cell.angle_alpha   90.00
_cell.angle_beta   90.00
_cell.angle_gamma   90.00
#
_symmetry.space_group_name_H-M   'P 1'
#
loop_
_entity.id
_entity.type
_entity.pdbx_description
1 polymer ?
#
loop_
_entity_poly.entity_id
_entity_poly.type
_entity_poly.pdbx_seq_one_letter_code
_entity_poly.pdbx_strand_id
1 'polypeptide(L)'
;MKTHSLGIGLLLLLGSLSYANSWSDDDSHYVSLGPRNGYYIVRPDSQLSRKLGLYDAPFIDTSDRLRHGYGADVLAFRFNRNSVLIVPPAYIAQESPNDFYMRRIGSLVRGRTTTLDIEALFGHGHSVASRPDGFIYYYALPVYNPFEDWGGGRR
;
A
#
# COMPACT_ATOMS: atom_id res chain seq x y z
N MET A 1 8.69 -3.87 67.82
CA MET A 1 9.03 -2.87 66.78
C MET A 1 10.11 -3.45 65.87
N LYS A 2 9.72 -3.97 64.70
CA LYS A 2 10.47 -4.00 63.42
C LYS A 2 9.72 -4.92 62.45
N THR A 3 9.00 -4.28 61.54
CA THR A 3 8.41 -4.88 60.35
C THR A 3 9.47 -4.96 59.26
N HIS A 4 9.59 -6.10 58.58
CA HIS A 4 10.25 -6.16 57.27
C HIS A 4 9.37 -6.93 56.31
N SER A 5 8.67 -6.16 55.48
CA SER A 5 8.01 -6.58 54.26
C SER A 5 9.08 -6.95 53.22
N LEU A 6 8.96 -8.12 52.60
CA LEU A 6 9.73 -8.50 51.41
C LEU A 6 8.75 -8.66 50.26
N GLY A 7 8.51 -7.56 49.56
CA GLY A 7 7.80 -7.56 48.28
C GLY A 7 8.74 -8.10 47.20
N ILE A 8 8.40 -9.24 46.62
CA ILE A 8 9.07 -9.77 45.44
C ILE A 8 8.45 -9.07 44.23
N GLY A 9 9.15 -8.07 43.69
CA GLY A 9 8.80 -7.39 42.45
C GLY A 9 9.20 -8.26 41.26
N LEU A 10 8.22 -8.78 40.53
CA LEU A 10 8.40 -9.46 39.25
C LEU A 10 8.65 -8.41 38.15
N LEU A 11 9.90 -8.27 37.70
CA LEU A 11 10.26 -7.43 36.55
C LEU A 11 9.94 -8.17 35.25
N LEU A 12 8.82 -7.82 34.60
CA LEU A 12 8.51 -8.22 33.23
C LEU A 12 9.24 -7.31 32.25
N LEU A 13 10.38 -7.77 31.74
CA LEU A 13 11.07 -7.15 30.59
C LEU A 13 10.30 -7.50 29.31
N LEU A 14 9.40 -6.62 28.88
CA LEU A 14 8.82 -6.66 27.54
C LEU A 14 9.87 -6.14 26.55
N GLY A 15 10.69 -7.05 26.03
CA GLY A 15 11.51 -6.77 24.85
C GLY A 15 10.59 -6.64 23.65
N SER A 16 10.38 -5.42 23.15
CA SER A 16 9.80 -5.19 21.84
C SER A 16 10.78 -5.71 20.78
N LEU A 17 10.58 -6.95 20.34
CA LEU A 17 11.17 -7.46 19.11
C LEU A 17 10.59 -6.62 17.97
N SER A 18 11.37 -5.68 17.47
CA SER A 18 11.17 -5.10 16.15
C SER A 18 11.41 -6.22 15.14
N TYR A 19 10.38 -7.02 14.85
CA TYR A 19 10.41 -7.89 13.68
C TYR A 19 10.51 -6.96 12.47
N ALA A 20 11.68 -6.96 11.82
CA ALA A 20 11.75 -6.59 10.43
C ALA A 20 10.82 -7.56 9.71
N ASN A 21 9.60 -7.12 9.40
CA ASN A 21 8.63 -7.91 8.64
C ASN A 21 9.25 -8.13 7.26
N SER A 22 9.98 -9.23 7.07
CA SER A 22 10.41 -9.64 5.73
C SER A 22 9.14 -10.02 4.98
N TRP A 23 8.65 -9.10 4.17
CA TRP A 23 7.54 -9.32 3.26
C TRP A 23 7.83 -10.59 2.44
N SER A 24 6.92 -11.59 2.44
CA SER A 24 7.11 -12.81 1.64
C SER A 24 7.03 -12.52 0.13
N ASP A 25 7.43 -13.50 -0.69
CA ASP A 25 7.52 -13.39 -2.15
C ASP A 25 6.20 -12.89 -2.81
N ASP A 26 5.03 -13.07 -2.19
CA ASP A 26 3.77 -12.47 -2.61
C ASP A 26 2.76 -12.27 -1.46
N ASP A 27 2.91 -11.22 -0.62
CA ASP A 27 1.81 -10.84 0.32
C ASP A 27 0.73 -9.98 -0.37
N SER A 28 0.47 -10.14 -1.68
CA SER A 28 -0.68 -9.49 -2.30
C SER A 28 -1.98 -10.11 -1.78
N HIS A 29 -2.90 -9.29 -1.26
CA HIS A 29 -4.14 -9.77 -0.66
C HIS A 29 -5.25 -8.72 -0.70
N TYR A 30 -6.48 -9.16 -0.42
CA TYR A 30 -7.62 -8.27 -0.22
C TYR A 30 -7.75 -7.90 1.26
N VAL A 31 -7.90 -6.61 1.54
CA VAL A 31 -8.17 -6.08 2.88
C VAL A 31 -9.67 -5.76 2.98
N SER A 32 -10.39 -6.53 3.79
CA SER A 32 -11.81 -6.30 4.05
C SER A 32 -12.01 -5.17 5.06
N LEU A 33 -12.87 -4.21 4.72
CA LEU A 33 -13.30 -3.12 5.62
C LEU A 33 -14.77 -3.27 6.05
N GLY A 34 -15.41 -4.35 5.63
CA GLY A 34 -16.80 -4.65 5.90
C GLY A 34 -17.45 -5.45 4.76
N PRO A 35 -18.78 -5.70 4.83
CA PRO A 35 -19.46 -6.66 3.95
C PRO A 35 -19.41 -6.36 2.45
N ARG A 36 -19.06 -5.13 2.05
CA ARG A 36 -19.06 -4.69 0.64
C ARG A 36 -17.90 -3.76 0.30
N ASN A 37 -16.92 -3.64 1.18
CA ASN A 37 -15.89 -2.62 1.10
C ASN A 37 -14.52 -3.20 1.42
N GLY A 38 -13.51 -2.65 0.78
CA GLY A 38 -12.14 -3.07 0.95
C GLY A 38 -11.28 -2.55 -0.19
N TYR A 39 -10.04 -2.99 -0.19
CA TYR A 39 -9.05 -2.66 -1.21
C TYR A 39 -8.05 -3.80 -1.32
N TYR A 40 -7.30 -3.84 -2.40
CA TYR A 40 -6.21 -4.78 -2.58
C TYR A 40 -4.89 -4.14 -2.17
N ILE A 41 -4.05 -4.89 -1.46
CA ILE A 41 -2.62 -4.62 -1.38
C ILE A 41 -1.98 -5.56 -2.40
N VAL A 42 -1.14 -5.02 -3.27
CA VAL A 42 -0.63 -5.72 -4.44
C VAL A 42 0.87 -5.47 -4.56
N ARG A 43 1.67 -6.52 -4.73
CA ARG A 43 3.05 -6.36 -5.18
C ARG A 43 3.12 -6.11 -6.68
N PRO A 44 4.08 -5.30 -7.16
CA PRO A 44 4.46 -5.30 -8.57
C PRO A 44 4.55 -6.71 -9.14
N ASP A 45 4.00 -6.91 -10.33
CA ASP A 45 4.07 -8.16 -11.10
C ASP A 45 3.50 -9.44 -10.44
N SER A 46 2.82 -9.32 -9.29
CA SER A 46 2.21 -10.45 -8.60
C SER A 46 1.09 -11.12 -9.40
N GLN A 47 0.71 -12.35 -9.03
CA GLN A 47 -0.46 -12.99 -9.66
C GLN A 47 -1.73 -12.16 -9.51
N LEU A 48 -1.89 -11.48 -8.38
CA LEU A 48 -3.04 -10.61 -8.13
C LEU A 48 -3.01 -9.36 -9.02
N SER A 49 -1.84 -8.73 -9.19
CA SER A 49 -1.66 -7.60 -10.13
C SER A 49 -2.16 -7.96 -11.53
N ARG A 50 -1.77 -9.14 -12.01
CA ARG A 50 -2.17 -9.67 -13.32
C ARG A 50 -3.68 -9.92 -13.41
N LYS A 51 -4.27 -10.57 -12.40
CA LYS A 51 -5.73 -10.83 -12.33
C LYS A 51 -6.55 -9.54 -12.32
N LEU A 52 -6.04 -8.49 -11.67
CA LEU A 52 -6.68 -7.18 -11.59
C LEU A 52 -6.45 -6.32 -12.85
N GLY A 53 -5.50 -6.71 -13.71
CA GLY A 53 -5.18 -6.01 -14.95
C GLY A 53 -4.37 -4.73 -14.74
N LEU A 54 -3.44 -4.74 -13.78
CA LEU A 54 -2.69 -3.56 -13.33
C LEU A 54 -1.34 -3.35 -14.06
N TYR A 55 -1.16 -3.96 -15.23
CA TYR A 55 0.11 -3.97 -15.97
C TYR A 55 0.65 -2.59 -16.39
N ASP A 56 -0.23 -1.59 -16.51
CA ASP A 56 0.14 -0.23 -16.94
C ASP A 56 0.45 0.69 -15.74
N ALA A 57 0.52 0.14 -14.53
CA ALA A 57 0.79 0.92 -13.32
C ALA A 57 2.21 1.50 -13.35
N PRO A 58 2.38 2.83 -13.19
CA PRO A 58 3.68 3.49 -13.26
C PRO A 58 4.45 3.40 -11.93
N PHE A 59 4.65 2.19 -11.40
CA PHE A 59 5.49 2.01 -10.21
C PHE A 59 6.98 2.14 -10.57
N ILE A 60 7.79 2.54 -9.61
CA ILE A 60 9.21 2.86 -9.81
C ILE A 60 10.00 2.15 -8.71
N ASP A 61 10.72 1.09 -9.08
CA ASP A 61 11.50 0.24 -8.16
C ASP A 61 12.48 1.05 -7.29
N THR A 62 12.35 0.91 -5.97
CA THR A 62 13.24 1.51 -4.97
C THR A 62 14.62 0.83 -4.97
N SER A 63 14.70 -0.43 -5.39
CA SER A 63 15.95 -1.20 -5.51
C SER A 63 16.77 -0.86 -6.76
N ASP A 64 16.23 -0.02 -7.66
CA ASP A 64 16.99 0.54 -8.77
C ASP A 64 18.15 1.39 -8.21
N ARG A 65 19.38 0.88 -8.39
CA ARG A 65 20.61 1.52 -7.90
C ARG A 65 20.80 2.95 -8.39
N LEU A 66 20.25 3.30 -9.56
CA LEU A 66 20.34 4.66 -10.09
C LEU A 66 19.42 5.64 -9.35
N ARG A 67 18.48 5.13 -8.57
CA ARG A 67 17.47 5.91 -7.88
C ARG A 67 17.74 6.06 -6.39
N HIS A 68 18.80 5.48 -5.84
CA HIS A 68 19.24 5.72 -4.46
C HIS A 68 18.09 5.55 -3.44
N GLY A 69 17.33 4.45 -3.55
CA GLY A 69 16.20 4.18 -2.69
C GLY A 69 14.92 4.98 -3.00
N TYR A 70 14.94 5.93 -3.94
CA TYR A 70 13.74 6.62 -4.38
C TYR A 70 12.93 5.77 -5.35
N GLY A 71 11.63 5.75 -5.14
CA GLY A 71 10.70 4.98 -5.95
C GLY A 71 9.32 5.60 -6.00
N ALA A 72 8.37 4.84 -6.53
CA ALA A 72 6.97 5.19 -6.51
C ALA A 72 6.11 3.95 -6.33
N ASP A 73 5.31 3.96 -5.26
CA ASP A 73 4.15 3.09 -5.18
C ASP A 73 3.02 3.63 -6.06
N VAL A 74 1.94 2.87 -6.22
CA VAL A 74 0.81 3.29 -7.07
C VAL A 74 -0.55 2.99 -6.44
N LEU A 75 -1.46 3.96 -6.48
CA LEU A 75 -2.89 3.69 -6.30
C LEU A 75 -3.57 3.48 -7.65
N ALA A 76 -4.39 2.45 -7.75
CA ALA A 76 -5.15 2.14 -8.95
C ALA A 76 -6.66 2.15 -8.67
N PHE A 77 -7.38 2.92 -9.49
CA PHE A 77 -8.84 3.05 -9.42
C PHE A 77 -9.44 2.72 -10.78
N ARG A 78 -10.23 1.65 -10.86
CA ARG A 78 -10.87 1.23 -12.11
C ARG A 78 -12.32 1.67 -12.16
N PHE A 79 -12.62 2.50 -13.14
CA PHE A 79 -13.92 3.07 -13.39
C PHE A 79 -14.55 2.46 -14.64
N ASN A 80 -15.88 2.44 -14.70
CA ASN A 80 -16.59 2.23 -15.94
C ASN A 80 -16.62 3.50 -16.81
N ARG A 81 -17.21 3.38 -18.00
CA ARG A 81 -17.41 4.52 -18.92
C ARG A 81 -18.25 5.67 -18.34
N ASN A 82 -19.04 5.41 -17.29
CA ASN A 82 -19.81 6.43 -16.58
C ASN A 82 -19.03 7.04 -15.41
N SER A 83 -17.71 6.81 -15.36
CA SER A 83 -16.80 7.30 -14.32
C SER A 83 -17.15 6.85 -12.90
N VAL A 84 -17.77 5.67 -12.77
CA VAL A 84 -18.10 5.05 -11.48
C VAL A 84 -17.11 3.92 -11.20
N LEU A 85 -16.55 3.87 -9.99
CA LEU A 85 -15.67 2.82 -9.53
C LEU A 85 -16.41 1.47 -9.55
N ILE A 86 -15.87 0.48 -10.26
CA ILE A 86 -16.55 -0.82 -10.49
C ILE A 86 -15.90 -2.00 -9.79
N VAL A 87 -14.69 -1.82 -9.25
CA VAL A 87 -13.99 -2.82 -8.44
C VAL A 87 -13.33 -2.14 -7.25
N PRO A 88 -13.01 -2.89 -6.17
CA PRO A 88 -12.21 -2.34 -5.09
C PRO A 88 -10.89 -1.75 -5.61
N PRO A 89 -10.45 -0.61 -5.06
CA PRO A 89 -9.18 -0.01 -5.45
C PRO A 89 -8.00 -0.89 -5.06
N ALA A 90 -6.85 -0.67 -5.69
CA ALA A 90 -5.61 -1.39 -5.38
C ALA A 90 -4.50 -0.41 -4.97
N TYR A 91 -3.74 -0.78 -3.95
CA TYR A 91 -2.49 -0.17 -3.57
C TYR A 91 -1.35 -1.10 -3.98
N ILE A 92 -0.61 -0.70 -5.01
CA ILE A 92 0.57 -1.39 -5.49
C ILE A 92 1.76 -0.85 -4.68
N ALA A 93 2.29 -1.66 -3.78
CA ALA A 93 3.37 -1.29 -2.88
C ALA A 93 4.61 -2.15 -3.16
N GLN A 94 5.78 -1.53 -3.13
CA GLN A 94 7.06 -2.20 -3.43
C GLN A 94 7.74 -2.74 -2.17
N GLU A 95 7.51 -2.04 -1.07
CA GLU A 95 7.82 -2.47 0.30
C GLU A 95 6.59 -2.37 1.22
N SER A 96 6.79 -2.22 2.53
CA SER A 96 5.69 -2.09 3.48
C SER A 96 4.68 -1.02 3.04
N PRO A 97 3.40 -1.39 2.81
CA PRO A 97 2.36 -0.45 2.43
C PRO A 97 2.26 0.68 3.45
N ASN A 98 2.25 1.91 2.97
CA ASN A 98 2.19 3.09 3.81
C ASN A 98 0.80 3.25 4.46
N ASP A 99 0.78 3.30 5.79
CA ASP A 99 -0.44 3.45 6.61
C ASP A 99 -1.32 4.66 6.24
N PHE A 100 -0.71 5.79 5.86
CA PHE A 100 -1.47 6.98 5.47
C PHE A 100 -2.30 6.70 4.22
N TYR A 101 -1.71 6.08 3.21
CA TYR A 101 -2.41 5.72 1.98
C TYR A 101 -3.41 4.59 2.20
N MET A 102 -3.08 3.57 3.01
CA MET A 102 -4.04 2.53 3.40
C MET A 102 -5.29 3.11 4.05
N ARG A 103 -5.15 4.05 5.00
CA ARG A 103 -6.28 4.72 5.65
C ARG A 103 -7.09 5.56 4.65
N ARG A 104 -6.42 6.28 3.75
CA ARG A 104 -7.08 7.15 2.77
C ARG A 104 -7.86 6.36 1.74
N ILE A 105 -7.29 5.27 1.21
CA ILE A 105 -8.00 4.35 0.31
C ILE A 105 -9.15 3.67 1.06
N GLY A 106 -8.93 3.25 2.31
CA GLY A 106 -9.99 2.63 3.10
C GLY A 106 -11.15 3.56 3.46
N SER A 107 -10.96 4.88 3.36
CA SER A 107 -12.04 5.86 3.49
C SER A 107 -12.96 5.94 2.27
N LEU A 108 -12.55 5.36 1.13
CA LEU A 108 -13.30 5.34 -0.13
C LEU A 108 -14.43 4.32 -0.07
N VAL A 109 -15.48 4.65 0.65
CA VAL A 109 -16.56 3.72 0.94
C VAL A 109 -17.90 4.45 0.92
N ARG A 110 -18.60 4.43 -0.22
CA ARG A 110 -20.03 4.05 -0.32
C ARG A 110 -20.58 4.18 -1.75
N GLY A 111 -21.20 3.11 -2.22
CA GLY A 111 -22.40 3.14 -3.07
C GLY A 111 -22.26 3.56 -4.53
N ARG A 112 -21.34 4.47 -4.88
CA ARG A 112 -21.08 4.92 -6.26
C ARG A 112 -19.88 5.88 -6.36
N THR A 113 -18.74 5.57 -5.74
CA THR A 113 -17.54 6.44 -5.82
C THR A 113 -17.23 6.78 -7.29
N THR A 114 -17.11 8.06 -7.59
CA THR A 114 -16.84 8.58 -8.94
C THR A 114 -15.40 9.02 -9.10
N THR A 115 -14.97 9.32 -10.33
CA THR A 115 -13.67 9.96 -10.56
C THR A 115 -13.54 11.27 -9.78
N LEU A 116 -14.59 12.10 -9.72
CA LEU A 116 -14.56 13.37 -9.00
C LEU A 116 -14.30 13.20 -7.51
N ASP A 117 -14.89 12.16 -6.88
CA ASP A 117 -14.66 11.86 -5.46
C ASP A 117 -13.20 11.46 -5.21
N ILE A 118 -12.61 10.69 -6.13
CA ILE A 118 -11.20 10.30 -6.06
C ILE A 118 -10.29 11.50 -6.29
N GLU A 119 -10.62 12.35 -7.27
CA GLU A 119 -9.83 13.54 -7.57
C GLU A 119 -9.85 14.56 -6.42
N ALA A 120 -10.97 14.67 -5.70
CA ALA A 120 -11.06 15.49 -4.50
C ALA A 120 -10.11 15.03 -3.37
N LEU A 121 -9.74 13.74 -3.35
CA LEU A 121 -8.89 13.17 -2.30
C LEU A 121 -7.42 13.07 -2.71
N PHE A 122 -7.14 12.81 -3.99
CA PHE A 122 -5.80 12.51 -4.48
C PHE A 122 -5.28 13.49 -5.54
N GLY A 123 -6.10 14.45 -5.99
CA GLY A 123 -5.80 15.30 -7.14
C GLY A 123 -6.11 14.61 -8.46
N HIS A 124 -5.62 15.13 -9.59
CA HIS A 124 -5.79 14.45 -10.88
C HIS A 124 -4.94 13.18 -10.99
N GLY A 125 -5.47 12.16 -11.67
CA GLY A 125 -4.72 10.94 -11.97
C GLY A 125 -3.43 11.25 -12.74
N HIS A 126 -2.31 10.65 -12.33
CA HIS A 126 -1.01 10.85 -12.97
C HIS A 126 -0.93 10.14 -14.32
N SER A 127 -1.60 9.01 -14.46
CA SER A 127 -1.76 8.32 -15.74
C SER A 127 -3.10 7.60 -15.84
N VAL A 128 -3.50 7.30 -17.07
CA VAL A 128 -4.74 6.60 -17.39
C VAL A 128 -4.45 5.44 -18.33
N ALA A 129 -5.09 4.30 -18.08
CA ALA A 129 -5.08 3.17 -19.00
C ALA A 129 -6.50 2.78 -19.40
N SER A 130 -6.76 2.74 -20.70
CA SER A 130 -8.05 2.35 -21.27
C SER A 130 -8.33 0.86 -21.03
N ARG A 131 -9.59 0.52 -20.78
CA ARG A 131 -10.09 -0.84 -20.64
C ARG A 131 -11.39 -1.00 -21.44
N PRO A 132 -11.76 -2.21 -21.89
CA PRO A 132 -13.01 -2.41 -22.64
C PRO A 132 -14.26 -1.91 -21.90
N ASP A 133 -14.27 -2.07 -20.57
CA ASP A 133 -15.35 -1.68 -19.65
C ASP A 133 -15.22 -0.26 -19.09
N GLY A 134 -14.11 0.44 -19.36
CA GLY A 134 -13.86 1.79 -18.87
C GLY A 134 -12.38 2.16 -18.87
N PHE A 135 -11.83 2.52 -17.71
CA PHE A 135 -10.42 2.92 -17.59
C PHE A 135 -9.91 2.75 -16.17
N ILE A 136 -8.59 2.77 -16.01
CA ILE A 136 -7.90 2.79 -14.73
C ILE A 136 -7.17 4.11 -14.59
N TYR A 137 -7.39 4.82 -13.49
CA TYR A 137 -6.51 5.91 -13.08
C TYR A 137 -5.45 5.41 -12.13
N TYR A 138 -4.23 5.85 -12.36
CA TYR A 138 -3.08 5.59 -11.53
C TYR A 138 -2.59 6.87 -10.86
N TYR A 139 -2.25 6.76 -9.58
CA TYR A 139 -1.63 7.81 -8.79
C TYR A 139 -0.29 7.29 -8.29
N ALA A 140 0.79 7.74 -8.93
CA ALA A 140 2.14 7.46 -8.46
C ALA A 140 2.40 8.20 -7.14
N LEU A 141 2.82 7.46 -6.12
CA LEU A 141 3.08 7.93 -4.77
C LEU A 141 4.59 7.88 -4.53
N PRO A 142 5.29 9.01 -4.45
CA PRO A 142 6.72 9.02 -4.18
C PRO A 142 7.01 8.28 -2.86
N VAL A 143 7.94 7.33 -2.92
CA VAL A 143 8.43 6.60 -1.75
C VAL A 143 9.94 6.67 -1.70
N TYR A 144 10.48 6.55 -0.49
CA TYR A 144 11.91 6.51 -0.24
C TYR A 144 12.20 5.38 0.73
N ASN A 145 13.04 4.43 0.31
CA ASN A 145 13.60 3.41 1.18
C ASN A 145 15.09 3.71 1.47
N PRO A 146 15.43 4.10 2.71
CA PRO A 146 16.82 4.36 3.09
C PRO A 146 17.71 3.10 3.08
N PHE A 147 17.15 1.90 3.14
CA PHE A 147 17.96 0.67 3.11
C PHE A 147 18.54 0.40 1.71
N GLU A 148 17.84 0.80 0.65
CA GLU A 148 18.30 0.68 -0.75
C GLU A 148 19.27 1.79 -1.15
N ASP A 149 19.24 2.94 -0.47
CA ASP A 149 20.22 4.03 -0.64
C ASP A 149 21.64 3.58 -0.21
N TRP A 150 21.74 2.72 0.80
CA TRP A 150 23.02 2.30 1.41
C TRP A 150 23.51 0.92 0.91
N GLY A 151 22.64 0.15 0.23
CA GLY A 151 22.89 -1.22 -0.23
C GLY A 151 23.88 -1.38 -1.39
N GLY A 152 24.33 -0.28 -2.02
CA GLY A 152 25.38 -0.30 -3.05
C GLY A 152 26.81 -0.45 -2.50
N GLY A 153 27.01 -0.27 -1.20
CA GLY A 153 28.31 -0.31 -0.53
C GLY A 153 28.48 -1.52 0.38
N ARG A 154 28.92 -2.65 -0.20
CA ARG A 154 29.60 -3.79 0.46
C ARG A 154 29.34 -4.02 1.96
N ARG A 155 28.73 -5.17 2.28
CA ARG A 155 29.41 -6.24 3.06
C ARG A 155 28.98 -7.60 2.56
#